data_AF-A0A3P7QT91-F1
#
_entry.id   AF-A0A3P7QT91-F1
#
_cell.length_a   1.000
_cell.length_b   1.000
_cell.length_c   1.000
_cell.angle_alpha   90.00
_cell.angle_beta   90.00
_cell.angle_gamma   90.00
#
_symmetry.space_group_name_H-M   'P 1'
#
loop_
_entity.id
_entity.type
_entity.pdbx_description
1 polymer ?
#
loop_
_entity_poly.entity_id
_entity_poly.type
_entity_poly.pdbx_seq_one_letter_code
_entity_poly.pdbx_strand_id
1 'polypeptide(L)'
;MTFVFLQLFLTVEQFSILNYRNETVETLRSRLIYQSKKRGILENDILIGGFAEINSLKNLNYSQLIEYDKIINGEHNEWDLYYYLSGRKELPADLKNSEVFKIIIDFVNEKKRRSFDKKKKIFV
;
A
#
# COMPACT_ATOMS: atom_id res chain seq x y z
N MET A 1 3.05 -24.88 -24.53
CA MET A 1 3.75 -23.84 -23.77
C MET A 1 2.80 -22.84 -23.11
N THR A 2 1.72 -22.43 -23.77
CA THR A 2 0.72 -21.50 -23.21
C THR A 2 -0.06 -22.05 -22.01
N PHE A 3 -0.42 -23.34 -22.00
CA PHE A 3 -1.20 -23.94 -20.90
C PHE A 3 -0.42 -23.99 -19.58
N VAL A 4 0.88 -24.32 -19.62
CA VAL A 4 1.73 -24.36 -18.41
C VAL A 4 1.97 -22.95 -17.86
N PHE A 5 2.15 -21.95 -18.73
CA PHE A 5 2.33 -20.56 -18.30
C PHE A 5 1.06 -19.96 -17.70
N LEU A 6 -0.10 -20.22 -18.31
CA LEU A 6 -1.39 -19.78 -17.76
C LEU A 6 -1.71 -20.49 -16.44
N GLN A 7 -1.41 -21.79 -16.33
CA GLN A 7 -1.59 -22.53 -15.10
C GLN A 7 -0.63 -22.04 -14.00
N LEU A 8 0.63 -21.73 -14.34
CA LEU A 8 1.59 -21.15 -13.39
C LEU A 8 1.13 -19.76 -12.92
N PHE A 9 0.67 -18.90 -13.84
CA PHE A 9 0.13 -17.57 -13.54
C PHE A 9 -1.10 -17.66 -12.62
N LEU A 10 -2.07 -18.52 -12.96
CA LEU A 10 -3.24 -18.77 -12.11
C LEU A 10 -2.86 -19.37 -10.76
N THR A 11 -1.85 -20.24 -10.68
CA THR A 11 -1.38 -20.79 -9.39
C THR A 11 -0.65 -19.76 -8.55
N VAL A 12 0.06 -18.79 -9.16
CA VAL A 12 0.72 -17.69 -8.45
C VAL A 12 -0.32 -16.69 -7.94
N GLU A 13 -1.35 -16.38 -8.72
CA GLU A 13 -2.49 -15.60 -8.23
C GLU A 13 -3.27 -16.38 -7.14
N GLN A 14 -3.51 -17.67 -7.31
CA GLN A 14 -4.09 -18.50 -6.24
C GLN A 14 -3.19 -18.58 -5.01
N PHE A 15 -1.87 -18.44 -5.18
CA PHE A 15 -0.91 -18.38 -4.09
C PHE A 15 -0.95 -17.03 -3.35
N SER A 16 -1.18 -15.91 -4.05
CA SER A 16 -1.42 -14.62 -3.38
C SER A 16 -2.79 -14.60 -2.65
N ILE A 17 -3.74 -15.39 -3.14
CA ILE A 17 -5.06 -15.64 -2.52
C ILE A 17 -4.98 -16.67 -1.36
N LEU A 18 -3.78 -17.08 -0.90
CA LEU A 18 -3.63 -18.03 0.22
C LEU A 18 -4.25 -17.51 1.54
N ASN A 19 -5.50 -17.89 1.76
CA ASN A 19 -6.08 -18.32 3.04
C ASN A 19 -5.63 -17.55 4.30
N TYR A 20 -5.89 -16.24 4.35
CA TYR A 20 -5.75 -15.43 5.58
C TYR A 20 -6.78 -15.76 6.68
N ARG A 21 -7.53 -16.86 6.54
CA ARG A 21 -8.74 -17.13 7.34
C ARG A 21 -8.48 -17.33 8.85
N ASN A 22 -7.22 -17.55 9.26
CA ASN A 22 -6.86 -17.87 10.65
C ASN A 22 -5.69 -17.05 11.21
N GLU A 23 -5.25 -15.96 10.57
CA GLU A 23 -4.14 -15.18 11.13
C GLU A 23 -4.59 -14.23 12.24
N THR A 24 -3.75 -14.03 13.26
CA THR A 24 -4.02 -13.03 14.30
C THR A 24 -3.86 -11.62 13.75
N VAL A 25 -4.47 -10.62 14.39
CA VAL A 25 -4.32 -9.19 14.00
C VAL A 25 -2.84 -8.77 13.99
N GLU A 26 -2.04 -9.31 14.90
CA GLU A 26 -0.61 -9.04 15.01
C GLU A 26 0.18 -9.66 13.86
N THR A 27 -0.18 -10.89 13.45
CA THR A 27 0.39 -11.57 12.29
C THR A 27 0.06 -10.82 11.01
N LEU A 28 -1.21 -10.45 10.80
CA LEU A 28 -1.66 -9.64 9.67
C LEU A 28 -0.88 -8.32 9.60
N ARG A 29 -0.78 -7.61 10.72
CA ARG A 29 -0.04 -6.35 10.81
C ARG A 29 1.43 -6.53 10.43
N SER A 30 2.09 -7.56 10.96
CA SER A 30 3.50 -7.85 10.68
C SER A 30 3.73 -8.18 9.21
N ARG A 31 2.83 -8.98 8.62
CA ARG A 31 2.82 -9.30 7.18
C ARG A 31 2.70 -8.04 6.33
N LEU A 32 1.73 -7.19 6.64
CA LEU A 32 1.50 -5.94 5.90
C LEU A 32 2.67 -4.97 6.00
N ILE A 33 3.32 -4.86 7.17
CA ILE A 33 4.55 -4.07 7.32
C ILE A 33 5.66 -4.61 6.41
N TYR A 34 5.85 -5.94 6.40
CA TYR A 34 6.85 -6.57 5.55
C TYR A 34 6.58 -6.31 4.06
N GLN A 35 5.35 -6.54 3.60
CA GLN A 35 4.94 -6.31 2.21
C GLN A 35 5.05 -4.83 1.80
N SER A 36 4.76 -3.91 2.72
CA SER A 36 4.89 -2.47 2.47
C SER A 36 6.33 -2.03 2.22
N LYS A 37 7.32 -2.74 2.79
CA LYS A 37 8.76 -2.49 2.61
C LYS A 37 9.36 -3.24 1.41
N LYS A 38 8.58 -4.09 0.73
CA LYS A 38 9.03 -4.95 -0.37
C LYS A 38 8.30 -4.60 -1.67
N ARG A 39 8.40 -3.34 -2.07
CA ARG A 39 7.83 -2.82 -3.33
C ARG A 39 8.87 -2.90 -4.45
N GLY A 40 8.42 -3.05 -5.68
CA GLY A 40 9.28 -3.14 -6.87
C GLY A 40 9.80 -1.78 -7.35
N ILE A 41 9.17 -0.67 -6.93
CA ILE A 41 9.68 0.70 -7.17
C ILE A 41 9.99 1.43 -5.85
N LEU A 42 11.05 2.24 -5.87
CA LEU A 42 11.54 2.98 -4.71
C LEU A 42 10.52 4.00 -4.20
N GLU A 43 9.77 4.61 -5.10
CA GLU A 43 8.76 5.63 -4.78
C GLU A 43 7.68 5.05 -3.85
N ASN A 44 7.20 3.85 -4.14
CA ASN A 44 6.20 3.18 -3.30
C ASN A 44 6.79 2.73 -1.97
N ASP A 45 8.03 2.25 -1.95
CA ASP A 45 8.71 1.92 -0.69
C ASP A 45 8.80 3.14 0.24
N ILE A 46 9.13 4.32 -0.29
CA ILE A 46 9.21 5.55 0.49
C ILE A 46 7.84 6.02 1.02
N LEU A 47 6.78 5.88 0.22
CA LEU A 47 5.44 6.33 0.58
C LEU A 47 4.72 5.31 1.47
N ILE A 48 4.54 4.08 0.98
CA ILE A 48 3.81 3.00 1.63
C ILE A 48 4.64 2.39 2.76
N GLY A 49 5.93 2.11 2.53
CA GLY A 49 6.83 1.64 3.58
C GLY A 49 6.98 2.67 4.71
N GLY A 50 7.05 3.96 4.36
CA GLY A 50 7.02 5.05 5.34
C GLY A 50 5.71 5.12 6.14
N PHE A 51 4.57 4.88 5.50
CA PHE A 51 3.26 4.81 6.17
C PHE A 51 3.20 3.64 7.15
N ALA A 52 3.68 2.46 6.74
CA ALA A 52 3.71 1.28 7.58
C ALA A 52 4.66 1.41 8.78
N GLU A 53 5.80 2.10 8.61
CA GLU A 53 6.84 2.24 9.64
C GLU A 53 6.47 3.22 10.76
N ILE A 54 5.73 4.30 10.47
CA ILE A 54 5.39 5.36 11.45
C ILE A 54 4.28 4.92 12.43
N ASN A 55 4.06 3.61 12.59
CA ASN A 55 3.01 2.99 13.40
C ASN A 55 1.58 3.34 12.95
N SER A 56 1.38 3.91 11.76
CA SER A 56 0.03 4.21 11.25
C SER A 56 -0.82 2.94 11.15
N LEU A 57 -0.20 1.80 10.79
CA LEU A 57 -0.90 0.52 10.80
C LEU A 57 -1.42 0.18 12.19
N LYS A 58 -0.66 0.42 13.28
CA LYS A 58 -1.08 0.08 14.67
C LYS A 58 -2.44 0.69 15.06
N ASN A 59 -2.78 1.82 14.46
CA ASN A 59 -4.03 2.53 14.72
C ASN A 59 -5.21 2.02 13.88
N LEU A 60 -4.96 1.22 12.84
CA LEU A 60 -6.00 0.63 12.02
C LEU A 60 -6.64 -0.58 12.71
N ASN A 61 -7.97 -0.64 12.63
CA ASN A 61 -8.74 -1.80 13.05
C ASN A 61 -8.63 -2.95 12.04
N TYR A 62 -9.15 -4.13 12.38
CA TYR A 62 -9.06 -5.31 11.52
C TYR A 62 -9.64 -5.09 10.11
N SER A 63 -10.82 -4.46 10.01
CA SER A 63 -11.45 -4.17 8.71
C SER A 63 -10.58 -3.26 7.84
N GLN A 64 -9.98 -2.24 8.46
CA GLN A 64 -9.06 -1.32 7.80
C GLN A 64 -7.74 -2.00 7.40
N LEU A 65 -7.25 -2.98 8.16
CA LEU A 65 -6.08 -3.76 7.75
C LEU A 65 -6.38 -4.64 6.53
N ILE A 66 -7.58 -5.24 6.46
CA ILE A 66 -8.01 -6.01 5.28
C ILE A 66 -8.18 -5.10 4.06
N GLU A 67 -8.73 -3.91 4.25
CA GLU A 67 -8.83 -2.92 3.17
C GLU A 67 -7.45 -2.44 2.71
N TYR A 68 -6.52 -2.19 3.64
CA TYR A 68 -5.14 -1.89 3.33
C TYR A 68 -4.47 -3.01 2.51
N ASP A 69 -4.65 -4.28 2.92
CA ASP A 69 -4.15 -5.46 2.21
C ASP A 69 -4.63 -5.47 0.76
N LYS A 70 -5.93 -5.21 0.54
CA LYS A 70 -6.52 -5.10 -0.80
C LYS A 70 -5.95 -3.94 -1.61
N ILE A 71 -5.65 -2.80 -0.99
CA ILE A 71 -5.08 -1.64 -1.70
C ILE A 71 -3.66 -1.95 -2.18
N ILE A 72 -2.83 -2.56 -1.32
CA ILE A 72 -1.40 -2.75 -1.64
C ILE A 72 -1.12 -4.01 -2.46
N ASN A 73 -1.93 -5.07 -2.31
CA ASN A 73 -1.75 -6.38 -2.93
C ASN A 73 -2.89 -6.74 -3.91
N GLY A 74 -3.86 -5.85 -4.11
CA GLY A 74 -4.96 -6.08 -5.03
C GLY A 74 -4.58 -5.84 -6.49
N GLU A 75 -5.57 -5.45 -7.28
CA GLU A 75 -5.50 -5.43 -8.75
C GLU A 75 -4.65 -4.28 -9.32
N HIS A 76 -4.34 -3.25 -8.52
CA HIS A 76 -3.61 -2.07 -8.98
C HIS A 76 -2.11 -2.34 -9.10
N ASN A 77 -1.53 -2.07 -10.27
CA ASN A 77 -0.08 -2.17 -10.44
C ASN A 77 0.67 -1.08 -9.63
N GLU A 78 1.98 -1.27 -9.46
CA GLU A 78 2.78 -0.36 -8.63
C GLU A 78 2.83 1.08 -9.15
N TRP A 79 2.85 1.28 -10.47
CA TRP A 79 2.90 2.61 -11.07
C TRP A 79 1.57 3.35 -10.91
N ASP A 80 0.45 2.65 -11.09
CA ASP A 80 -0.89 3.18 -10.87
C ASP A 80 -1.07 3.58 -9.41
N LEU A 81 -0.66 2.73 -8.46
CA LEU A 81 -0.70 3.05 -7.04
C LEU A 81 0.13 4.30 -6.72
N TYR A 82 1.33 4.43 -7.29
CA TYR A 82 2.13 5.65 -7.17
C TYR A 82 1.42 6.89 -7.76
N TYR A 83 0.80 6.77 -8.94
CA TYR A 83 0.09 7.88 -9.57
C TYR A 83 -1.16 8.31 -8.80
N TYR A 84 -1.88 7.36 -8.21
CA TYR A 84 -2.99 7.63 -7.30
C TYR A 84 -2.51 8.33 -6.03
N LEU A 85 -1.45 7.83 -5.39
CA LEU A 85 -0.87 8.42 -4.18
C LEU A 85 -0.28 9.82 -4.40
N SER A 86 0.25 10.07 -5.60
CA SER A 86 0.82 11.38 -5.97
C SER A 86 -0.22 12.35 -6.54
N GLY A 87 -1.47 11.92 -6.72
CA GLY A 87 -2.55 12.73 -7.30
C GLY A 87 -2.36 13.08 -8.79
N ARG A 88 -1.60 12.25 -9.52
CA ARG A 88 -1.32 12.44 -10.96
C ARG A 88 -2.35 11.78 -11.86
N LYS A 89 -3.16 10.87 -11.32
CA LYS A 89 -4.23 10.15 -12.02
C LYS A 89 -5.50 10.18 -11.18
N GLU A 90 -6.65 10.20 -11.84
CA GLU A 90 -7.95 10.12 -11.17
C GLU A 90 -8.11 8.79 -10.45
N LEU A 91 -8.69 8.83 -9.25
CA LEU A 91 -8.90 7.63 -8.44
C LEU A 91 -10.05 6.80 -9.02
N PRO A 92 -9.87 5.47 -9.14
CA PRO A 92 -10.96 4.58 -9.48
C PRO A 92 -11.98 4.52 -8.32
N ALA A 93 -13.20 4.06 -8.63
CA ALA A 93 -14.34 4.16 -7.71
C ALA A 93 -14.14 3.39 -6.39
N ASP A 94 -13.41 2.28 -6.44
CA ASP A 94 -13.02 1.46 -5.29
C ASP A 94 -12.11 2.25 -4.32
N LEU A 95 -11.08 2.94 -4.85
CA LEU A 95 -10.15 3.72 -4.03
C LEU A 95 -10.75 5.04 -3.56
N LYS A 96 -11.63 5.67 -4.35
CA LYS A 96 -12.28 6.94 -3.99
C LYS A 96 -13.15 6.82 -2.74
N ASN A 97 -13.81 5.68 -2.58
CA ASN A 97 -14.69 5.40 -1.43
C ASN A 97 -13.94 4.80 -0.24
N SER A 98 -12.69 4.39 -0.42
CA SER A 98 -11.87 3.78 0.62
C SER A 98 -11.55 4.77 1.74
N GLU A 99 -11.79 4.36 2.99
CA GLU A 99 -11.39 5.14 4.17
C GLU A 99 -9.87 5.07 4.35
N VAL A 100 -9.30 3.88 4.21
CA VAL A 100 -7.87 3.64 4.37
C VAL A 100 -7.06 4.38 3.32
N PHE A 101 -7.52 4.44 2.07
CA PHE A 101 -6.81 5.17 1.04
C PHE A 101 -6.70 6.67 1.37
N LYS A 102 -7.75 7.27 1.94
CA LYS A 102 -7.71 8.67 2.42
C LYS A 102 -6.67 8.86 3.52
N ILE A 103 -6.60 7.94 4.49
CA ILE A 103 -5.59 7.95 5.55
C ILE A 103 -4.16 7.92 4.97
N ILE A 104 -3.92 7.09 3.94
CA ILE A 104 -2.62 7.03 3.27
C ILE A 104 -2.31 8.36 2.56
N ILE A 105 -3.28 8.93 1.83
CA ILE A 105 -3.11 10.22 1.14
C ILE A 105 -2.79 11.35 2.12
N ASP A 106 -3.48 11.40 3.27
CA ASP A 106 -3.22 12.39 4.31
C ASP A 106 -1.79 12.28 4.84
N PHE A 107 -1.32 11.06 5.08
CA PHE A 107 0.06 10.80 5.47
C PHE A 107 1.08 11.25 4.39
N VAL A 108 0.81 10.96 3.12
CA VAL A 108 1.67 11.36 1.99
C VAL A 108 1.74 12.89 1.90
N ASN A 109 0.61 13.58 2.03
CA ASN A 109 0.53 15.03 2.02
C ASN A 109 1.29 15.66 3.21
N GLU A 110 1.16 15.09 4.41
CA GLU A 110 1.91 15.53 5.59
C GLU A 110 3.42 15.31 5.41
N LYS A 111 3.83 14.16 4.88
CA LYS A 111 5.24 13.87 4.55
C LYS A 111 5.79 14.87 3.53
N LYS A 112 5.03 15.18 2.48
CA LYS A 112 5.39 16.19 1.47
C LYS A 112 5.56 17.57 2.08
N ARG A 113 4.62 17.99 2.95
CA ARG A 113 4.70 19.26 3.69
C ARG A 113 5.96 19.32 4.56
N ARG A 114 6.23 18.28 5.35
CA ARG A 114 7.44 18.20 6.20
C ARG A 114 8.74 18.28 5.39
N SER A 115 8.79 17.65 4.22
CA SER A 115 9.94 17.73 3.31
C SER A 115 10.14 19.15 2.77
N PHE A 116 9.05 19.83 2.39
CA PHE A 116 9.08 21.22 1.93
C PHE A 116 9.52 22.20 3.03
N ASP A 117 9.01 22.04 4.26
CA ASP A 117 9.37 22.87 5.41
C ASP A 117 10.86 22.71 5.78
N LYS A 118 11.39 21.48 5.71
CA LYS A 118 12.83 21.23 5.90
C LYS A 118 13.68 21.93 4.84
N LYS A 119 13.27 21.90 3.57
CA LYS A 119 13.98 22.61 2.50
C LYS A 119 13.99 24.11 2.75
N LYS A 120 12.85 24.72 3.13
CA LYS A 120 12.78 26.16 3.44
C LYS A 120 13.75 26.58 4.55
N LYS A 121 13.90 25.77 5.61
CA LYS A 121 14.85 26.05 6.71
C LYS A 121 16.32 26.00 6.31
N ILE A 122 16.67 25.39 5.17
CA ILE A 122 18.05 25.32 4.67
C ILE A 122 18.42 26.58 3.87
N PHE A 123 17.42 27.30 3.34
CA PHE A 123 17.61 28.50 2.53
C PHE A 123 17.38 29.81 3.31
N VAL A 124 17.26 29.74 4.64
CA VAL A 124 17.17 30.87 5.57
C VAL A 124 18.33 30.76 6.55
#